data_AF-A0A7W0Q7X0-F1
#
_entry.id   AF-A0A7W0Q7X0-F1
#
_cell.length_a   1.000
_cell.length_b   1.000
_cell.length_c   1.000
_cell.angle_alpha   90.00
_cell.angle_beta   90.00
_cell.angle_gamma   90.00
#
_symmetry.space_group_name_H-M   'P 1'
#
loop_
_entity.id
_entity.type
_entity.pdbx_description
1 polymer ?
#
loop_
_entity_poly.entity_id
_entity_poly.type
_entity_poly.pdbx_seq_one_letter_code
_entity_poly.pdbx_strand_id
1 'polypeptide(L)'
;MFLKAVHVCEDVRIEENGTFTLVGVHSERIFVPVDQGEIRVPRLLVVAMVGGLAGADRLRFRQWLRAADDASIEPPAMAEQAHDAAADEHNFVFGDAPMVFPGIGVYEVALDVEAAGTSAAYRYRFRLERAPAVRSAP
;
A
#
# COMPACT_ATOMS: atom_id res chain seq x y z
N MET A 1 23.31 -7.15 -7.68
CA MET A 1 22.61 -5.86 -7.52
C MET A 1 21.20 -6.16 -7.05
N PHE A 2 20.88 -5.86 -5.79
CA PHE A 2 19.59 -6.24 -5.19
C PHE A 2 18.52 -5.22 -5.60
N LEU A 3 17.37 -5.72 -6.04
CA LEU A 3 16.22 -4.91 -6.46
C LEU A 3 15.79 -3.98 -5.31
N LYS A 4 15.70 -2.68 -5.62
CA LYS A 4 15.16 -1.64 -4.73
C LYS A 4 13.76 -1.33 -5.25
N ALA A 5 12.71 -1.76 -4.54
CA ALA A 5 11.33 -1.50 -4.96
C ALA A 5 10.63 -0.68 -3.87
N VAL A 6 10.64 0.64 -4.03
CA VAL A 6 9.75 1.52 -3.23
C VAL A 6 8.42 1.55 -3.95
N HIS A 7 7.34 1.15 -3.26
CA HIS A 7 5.99 1.25 -3.79
C HIS A 7 5.28 2.42 -3.12
N VAL A 8 5.22 3.56 -3.80
CA VAL A 8 4.42 4.69 -3.31
C VAL A 8 3.01 4.50 -3.86
N CYS A 9 2.05 4.18 -2.99
CA CYS A 9 0.64 4.16 -3.35
C CYS A 9 0.11 5.59 -3.18
N GLU A 10 0.37 6.44 -4.17
CA GLU A 10 -0.16 7.80 -4.18
C GLU A 10 -1.67 7.82 -4.52
N ASP A 11 -2.37 8.56 -3.67
CA ASP A 11 -3.62 9.32 -3.84
C ASP A 11 -4.98 8.72 -3.41
N VAL A 12 -5.62 9.47 -2.51
CA VAL A 12 -7.07 9.54 -2.23
C VAL A 12 -7.48 10.98 -2.51
N ARG A 13 -8.11 11.22 -3.65
CA ARG A 13 -8.75 12.50 -4.00
C ARG A 13 -10.23 12.29 -4.33
N ILE A 14 -11.06 13.02 -3.61
CA ILE A 14 -12.45 13.30 -3.93
C ILE A 14 -12.50 14.81 -4.15
N GLU A 15 -12.61 15.26 -5.40
CA GLU A 15 -12.86 16.68 -5.69
C GLU A 15 -13.95 16.86 -6.76
N GLU A 16 -14.96 17.63 -6.36
CA GLU A 16 -15.97 18.23 -7.21
C GLU A 16 -15.34 19.30 -8.14
N ASN A 17 -15.91 19.48 -9.34
CA ASN A 17 -15.58 20.51 -10.35
C ASN A 17 -14.50 20.21 -11.43
N GLY A 18 -14.20 18.93 -11.69
CA GLY A 18 -14.26 18.45 -13.08
C GLY A 18 -13.08 18.65 -14.05
N THR A 19 -11.82 18.76 -13.62
CA THR A 19 -10.69 18.50 -14.54
C THR A 19 -9.49 17.87 -13.82
N PHE A 20 -9.20 16.61 -14.17
CA PHE A 20 -8.25 15.70 -13.49
C PHE A 20 -6.92 15.61 -14.27
N THR A 21 -5.77 15.61 -13.61
CA THR A 21 -4.48 15.24 -14.24
C THR A 21 -3.63 14.44 -13.25
N LEU A 22 -3.29 13.22 -13.67
CA LEU A 22 -2.71 12.07 -12.94
C LEU A 22 -1.20 12.01 -13.14
N VAL A 23 -0.39 11.91 -12.07
CA VAL A 23 0.98 11.34 -12.19
C VAL A 23 1.41 10.70 -10.86
N GLY A 24 1.59 9.38 -10.83
CA GLY A 24 2.13 8.61 -9.68
C GLY A 24 2.64 7.22 -10.14
N VAL A 25 3.64 6.64 -9.45
CA VAL A 25 4.33 5.41 -9.90
C VAL A 25 3.59 4.15 -9.42
N HIS A 26 2.66 3.66 -10.23
CA HIS A 26 2.05 2.35 -10.03
C HIS A 26 2.99 1.24 -10.48
N SER A 27 3.47 0.40 -9.56
CA SER A 27 4.10 -0.87 -9.93
C SER A 27 3.08 -1.99 -9.77
N GLU A 28 2.28 -2.22 -10.81
CA GLU A 28 1.36 -3.36 -10.87
C GLU A 28 2.09 -4.71 -10.71
N ARG A 29 3.40 -4.74 -10.95
CA ARG A 29 4.23 -5.94 -10.95
C ARG A 29 5.53 -5.68 -10.18
N ILE A 30 5.80 -6.51 -9.18
CA ILE A 30 7.07 -6.55 -8.44
C ILE A 30 7.77 -7.86 -8.81
N PHE A 31 8.95 -7.77 -9.42
CA PHE A 31 9.75 -8.95 -9.74
C PHE A 31 10.64 -9.34 -8.56
N VAL A 32 10.74 -10.63 -8.22
CA VAL A 32 11.61 -11.12 -7.15
C VAL A 32 12.58 -12.20 -7.65
N PRO A 33 13.76 -12.34 -7.03
CA PRO A 33 14.71 -13.38 -7.39
C PRO A 33 14.12 -14.79 -7.26
N VAL A 34 14.75 -15.72 -7.98
CA VAL A 34 14.22 -17.06 -8.26
C VAL A 34 14.53 -18.03 -7.11
N ASP A 35 13.78 -17.93 -6.02
CA ASP A 35 13.98 -18.80 -4.86
C ASP A 35 12.72 -19.67 -4.61
N GLN A 36 12.91 -20.85 -4.03
CA GLN A 36 11.83 -21.68 -3.49
C GLN A 36 11.61 -21.30 -2.02
N GLY A 37 10.34 -21.08 -1.62
CA GLY A 37 9.97 -20.72 -0.24
C GLY A 37 9.41 -19.31 -0.11
N GLU A 38 9.42 -18.79 1.12
CA GLU A 38 8.97 -17.43 1.41
C GLU A 38 9.80 -16.38 0.66
N ILE A 39 9.13 -15.44 0.03
CA ILE A 39 9.77 -14.35 -0.71
C ILE A 39 9.99 -13.20 0.24
N ARG A 40 11.25 -12.83 0.44
CA ARG A 40 11.65 -11.69 1.26
C ARG A 40 11.97 -10.50 0.37
N VAL A 41 11.16 -9.44 0.45
CA VAL A 41 11.40 -8.18 -0.22
C VAL A 41 12.07 -7.22 0.78
N PRO A 42 13.40 -7.04 0.72
CA PRO A 42 14.16 -6.42 1.80
C PRO A 42 13.89 -4.93 2.00
N ARG A 43 13.31 -4.27 0.99
CA ARG A 43 13.07 -2.83 0.97
C ARG A 43 11.79 -2.53 0.20
N LEU A 44 10.68 -3.04 0.70
CA LEU A 44 9.34 -2.66 0.26
C LEU A 44 8.70 -1.86 1.38
N LEU A 45 8.30 -0.64 1.04
CA LEU A 45 7.42 0.18 1.86
C LEU A 45 6.21 0.49 1.01
N VAL A 46 5.05 0.54 1.65
CA VAL A 46 3.83 1.05 1.06
C VAL A 46 3.44 2.30 1.83
N VAL A 47 3.22 3.40 1.12
CA VAL A 47 2.77 4.65 1.71
C VAL A 47 1.44 5.00 1.07
N ALA A 48 0.42 5.28 1.89
CA ALA A 48 -0.84 5.88 1.46
C ALA A 48 -0.99 7.26 2.10
N MET A 49 -1.54 8.21 1.36
CA MET A 49 -1.84 9.55 1.83
C MET A 49 -3.35 9.77 1.77
N VAL A 50 -3.92 10.32 2.84
CA VAL A 50 -5.33 10.75 2.89
C VAL A 50 -5.35 12.26 3.05
N GLY A 51 -5.98 12.96 2.11
CA GLY A 51 -6.21 14.40 2.14
C GLY A 51 -7.61 14.78 2.65
N GLY A 52 -7.88 16.08 2.78
CA GLY A 52 -9.18 16.59 3.26
C GLY A 52 -9.40 16.41 4.77
N LEU A 53 -8.33 16.32 5.56
CA LEU A 53 -8.39 16.05 7.00
C LEU A 53 -8.34 17.32 7.87
N ALA A 54 -8.31 18.51 7.27
CA ALA A 54 -8.33 19.77 7.99
C ALA A 54 -9.49 19.83 8.99
N GLY A 55 -9.19 20.15 10.25
CA GLY A 55 -10.15 20.18 11.35
C GLY A 55 -10.38 18.83 12.06
N ALA A 56 -9.86 17.71 11.55
CA ALA A 56 -9.82 16.46 12.30
C ALA A 56 -8.61 16.47 13.26
N ASP A 57 -8.83 16.18 14.54
CA ASP A 57 -7.75 16.07 15.54
C ASP A 57 -7.35 14.62 15.83
N ARG A 58 -8.15 13.67 15.33
CA ARG A 58 -8.01 12.23 15.52
C ARG A 58 -8.44 11.46 14.28
N LEU A 59 -7.73 10.38 14.04
CA LEU A 59 -8.01 9.41 12.99
C LEU A 59 -8.14 8.03 13.65
N ARG A 60 -9.09 7.24 13.17
CA ARG A 60 -9.09 5.80 13.43
C ARG A 60 -8.79 5.08 12.13
N PHE A 61 -7.88 4.14 12.14
CA PHE A 61 -7.50 3.45 10.92
C PHE A 61 -7.11 2.01 11.18
N ARG A 62 -7.22 1.19 10.15
CA ARG A 62 -6.61 -0.14 10.10
C ARG A 62 -5.98 -0.34 8.75
N GLN A 63 -4.84 -0.97 8.74
CA GLN A 63 -4.05 -1.23 7.56
C GLN A 63 -3.54 -2.65 7.59
N TRP A 64 -3.59 -3.35 6.47
CA TRP A 64 -3.06 -4.70 6.36
C TRP A 64 -2.69 -5.03 4.92
N LEU A 65 -1.78 -5.99 4.79
CA LEU A 65 -1.42 -6.60 3.51
C LEU A 65 -1.85 -8.07 3.56
N ARG A 66 -2.51 -8.53 2.51
CA ARG A 66 -2.91 -9.94 2.37
C ARG A 66 -2.76 -10.44 0.95
N ALA A 67 -2.74 -11.76 0.77
CA ALA A 67 -3.00 -12.34 -0.54
C ALA A 67 -4.44 -12.00 -0.96
N ALA A 68 -4.64 -11.60 -2.22
CA ALA A 68 -5.93 -11.08 -2.69
C ALA A 68 -7.03 -12.15 -2.76
N ASP A 69 -6.64 -13.42 -2.84
CA ASP A 69 -7.50 -14.61 -2.79
C ASP A 69 -7.72 -15.14 -1.38
N ASP A 70 -6.99 -14.63 -0.38
CA ASP A 70 -7.14 -15.05 1.00
C ASP A 70 -8.23 -14.25 1.73
N ALA A 71 -9.44 -14.80 1.70
CA ALA A 71 -10.60 -14.27 2.41
C ALA A 71 -10.60 -14.61 3.91
N SER A 72 -9.67 -15.43 4.39
CA SER A 72 -9.65 -15.91 5.79
C SER A 72 -8.98 -14.93 6.75
N ILE A 73 -8.22 -13.97 6.24
CA ILE A 73 -7.56 -12.95 7.05
C ILE A 73 -8.59 -11.92 7.51
N GLU A 74 -8.93 -11.96 8.80
CA GLU A 74 -9.76 -10.96 9.44
C GLU A 74 -9.01 -9.61 9.50
N PRO A 75 -9.66 -8.48 9.16
CA PRO A 75 -9.03 -7.17 9.27
C PRO A 75 -8.63 -6.89 10.73
N PRO A 76 -7.46 -6.26 10.98
CA PRO A 76 -7.08 -5.89 12.32
C PRO A 76 -8.06 -4.87 12.91
N ALA A 77 -8.07 -4.77 14.24
CA ALA A 77 -8.82 -3.71 14.92
C ALA A 77 -8.32 -2.33 14.48
N MET A 78 -9.23 -1.35 14.40
CA MET A 78 -8.84 0.03 14.14
C MET A 78 -8.03 0.60 15.30
N ALA A 79 -6.85 1.11 14.99
CA ALA A 79 -6.03 1.90 15.88
C ALA A 79 -6.46 3.38 15.82
N GLU A 80 -6.33 4.09 16.93
CA GLU A 80 -6.55 5.53 16.99
C GLU A 80 -5.20 6.25 17.00
N GLN A 81 -5.09 7.35 16.26
CA GLN A 81 -3.90 8.18 16.19
C GLN A 81 -4.27 9.66 16.18
N ALA A 82 -3.47 10.48 16.86
CA ALA A 82 -3.60 11.92 16.83
C ALA A 82 -3.25 12.48 15.46
N HIS A 83 -4.01 13.47 15.01
CA HIS A 83 -3.79 14.20 13.78
C HIS A 83 -3.59 15.68 14.08
N ASP A 84 -2.77 16.34 13.27
CA ASP A 84 -2.65 17.79 13.33
C ASP A 84 -3.86 18.39 12.61
N ALA A 85 -4.76 19.02 13.37
CA ALA A 85 -5.98 19.62 12.80
C ALA A 85 -5.71 20.75 11.79
N ALA A 86 -4.48 21.28 11.74
CA ALA A 86 -4.07 22.25 10.72
C ALA A 86 -3.54 21.59 9.43
N ALA A 87 -3.21 20.30 9.45
CA ALA A 87 -2.77 19.56 8.29
C ALA A 87 -3.98 19.09 7.48
N ASP A 88 -3.92 19.24 6.16
CA ASP A 88 -4.93 18.65 5.27
C ASP A 88 -4.67 17.17 5.00
N GLU A 89 -3.43 16.71 5.19
CA GLU A 89 -2.96 15.40 4.77
C GLU A 89 -2.40 14.58 5.93
N HIS A 90 -2.63 13.27 5.88
CA HIS A 90 -1.98 12.30 6.75
C HIS A 90 -1.37 11.14 5.97
N ASN A 91 -0.12 10.81 6.29
CA ASN A 91 0.60 9.70 5.70
C ASN A 91 0.48 8.44 6.57
N PHE A 92 0.05 7.36 5.95
CA PHE A 92 0.07 6.03 6.54
C PHE A 92 1.16 5.20 5.86
N VAL A 93 2.14 4.77 6.66
CA VAL A 93 3.23 3.92 6.18
C VAL A 93 2.97 2.49 6.63
N PHE A 94 2.99 1.56 5.69
CA PHE A 94 2.78 0.14 5.91
C PHE A 94 3.98 -0.67 5.40
N GLY A 95 4.26 -1.74 6.11
CA GLY A 95 5.26 -2.73 5.75
C GLY A 95 6.55 -2.55 6.53
N ASP A 96 6.88 -3.58 7.31
CA ASP A 96 8.18 -3.72 7.91
C ASP A 96 9.14 -4.28 6.88
N ALA A 97 10.28 -3.61 6.68
CA ALA A 97 11.36 -4.13 5.87
C ALA A 97 12.17 -5.16 6.70
N PRO A 98 12.28 -6.44 6.30
CA PRO A 98 11.84 -7.02 5.03
C PRO A 98 10.36 -7.45 5.04
N MET A 99 9.61 -7.12 3.98
CA MET A 99 8.27 -7.70 3.80
C MET A 99 8.41 -9.14 3.34
N VAL A 100 7.66 -10.04 3.97
CA VAL A 100 7.68 -11.48 3.70
C VAL A 100 6.36 -11.89 3.05
N PHE A 101 6.45 -12.59 1.93
CA PHE A 101 5.30 -13.10 1.18
C PHE A 101 5.35 -14.62 1.10
N PRO A 102 4.23 -15.33 1.27
CA PRO A 102 4.20 -16.80 1.22
C PRO A 102 4.52 -17.36 -0.17
N GLY A 103 4.35 -16.56 -1.23
CA GLY A 103 4.65 -16.99 -2.60
C GLY A 103 4.38 -15.92 -3.65
N ILE A 104 4.52 -16.30 -4.92
CA ILE A 104 4.13 -15.49 -6.08
C ILE A 104 2.60 -15.40 -6.11
N GLY A 105 2.04 -14.24 -6.47
CA GLY A 105 0.60 -14.07 -6.45
C GLY A 105 0.17 -12.62 -6.57
N VAL A 106 -1.13 -12.40 -6.42
CA VAL A 106 -1.71 -11.06 -6.31
C VAL A 106 -1.89 -10.75 -4.83
N TYR A 107 -1.36 -9.61 -4.40
CA TYR A 107 -1.46 -9.12 -3.04
C TYR A 107 -2.29 -7.86 -3.02
N GLU A 108 -3.05 -7.69 -1.95
CA GLU A 108 -3.89 -6.53 -1.70
C GLU A 108 -3.36 -5.77 -0.48
N VAL A 109 -3.10 -4.49 -0.69
CA VAL A 109 -2.92 -3.50 0.37
C VAL A 109 -4.29 -2.92 0.67
N ALA A 110 -4.68 -2.96 1.94
CA ALA A 110 -5.92 -2.40 2.41
C ALA A 110 -5.66 -1.35 3.49
N LEU A 111 -6.35 -0.22 3.36
CA LEU A 111 -6.42 0.83 4.36
C LEU A 111 -7.90 1.19 4.55
N ASP A 112 -8.38 1.15 5.78
CA ASP A 112 -9.64 1.78 6.16
C ASP A 112 -9.34 2.92 7.13
N VAL A 113 -9.95 4.08 6.92
CA VAL A 113 -9.78 5.28 7.75
C VAL A 113 -11.15 5.82 8.12
N GLU A 114 -11.28 6.28 9.36
CA GLU A 114 -12.38 7.07 9.88
C GLU A 114 -11.83 8.39 10.43
N ALA A 115 -12.42 9.51 9.98
CA ALA A 115 -12.09 10.85 10.44
C ALA A 115 -13.37 11.70 10.47
N ALA A 116 -13.59 12.46 11.54
CA ALA A 116 -14.74 13.37 11.69
C ALA A 116 -16.13 12.74 11.38
N GLY A 117 -16.30 11.43 11.61
CA GLY A 117 -17.55 10.70 11.32
C GLY A 117 -17.70 10.21 9.88
N THR A 118 -16.69 10.42 9.02
CA THR A 118 -16.63 9.90 7.66
C THR A 118 -15.68 8.71 7.60
N SER A 119 -16.07 7.67 6.85
CA SER A 119 -15.24 6.49 6.60
C SER A 119 -14.82 6.42 5.14
N ALA A 120 -13.58 6.05 4.89
CA ALA A 120 -13.04 5.78 3.57
C ALA A 120 -12.28 4.44 3.56
N ALA A 121 -12.32 3.74 2.44
CA ALA A 121 -11.61 2.49 2.24
C ALA A 121 -10.80 2.54 0.94
N TYR A 122 -9.53 2.18 1.04
CA TYR A 122 -8.62 2.06 -0.07
C TYR A 122 -8.19 0.60 -0.24
N ARG A 123 -8.22 0.10 -1.47
CA ARG A 123 -7.79 -1.24 -1.84
C ARG A 123 -6.91 -1.15 -3.06
N TYR A 124 -5.67 -1.58 -2.93
CA TYR A 124 -4.72 -1.61 -4.03
C TYR A 124 -4.17 -3.01 -4.22
N ARG A 125 -4.09 -3.45 -5.48
CA ARG A 125 -3.59 -4.76 -5.84
C ARG A 125 -2.32 -4.65 -6.66
N PHE A 126 -1.31 -5.44 -6.29
CA PHE A 126 -0.12 -5.64 -7.09
C PHE A 126 0.15 -7.14 -7.24
N ARG A 127 0.91 -7.48 -8.28
CA ARG A 127 1.35 -8.85 -8.53
C ARG A 127 2.82 -9.00 -8.17
N LEU A 128 3.12 -9.97 -7.33
CA LEU A 128 4.48 -10.43 -7.09
C LEU A 128 4.79 -11.53 -8.11
N GLU A 129 5.83 -11.35 -8.91
CA GLU A 129 6.20 -12.25 -10.02
C GLU A 129 7.67 -12.65 -9.94
N ARG A 130 8.02 -13.79 -10.54
CA ARG A 130 9.44 -14.18 -10.67
C ARG A 130 10.10 -13.29 -11.71
N ALA A 131 11.29 -12.80 -11.40
CA ALA A 131 12.12 -12.13 -12.39
C ALA A 131 12.29 -13.03 -13.62
N PRO A 132 12.13 -12.51 -14.84
CA PRO A 132 12.41 -13.28 -16.04
C PRO A 132 13.87 -13.74 -16.02
N ALA A 133 14.12 -14.97 -16.46
CA ALA A 133 15.48 -15.46 -16.62
C ALA A 133 16.24 -14.49 -17.53
N VAL A 134 17.29 -13.86 -17.00
CA VAL A 134 18.18 -13.03 -17.80
C VAL A 134 18.84 -13.98 -18.79
N ARG A 135 18.40 -13.98 -20.05
CA ARG A 135 19.14 -14.62 -21.12
C ARG A 135 20.44 -13.83 -21.23
N SER A 136 21.53 -14.39 -20.75
CA SER A 136 22.86 -13.92 -21.12
C SER A 136 22.91 -13.92 -22.66
N ALA A 137 23.09 -12.73 -23.23
CA ALA A 137 23.33 -12.59 -24.66
C ALA A 137 24.58 -13.41 -25.02
N PRO A 138 24.59 -14.09 -26.17
CA PRO A 138 25.74 -14.86 -26.63
C PRO A 138 26.96 -13.98 -26.87
#